data_AF-A0A286GZF7-F1
#
_entry.id   AF-A0A286GZF7-F1
#
_cell.length_a   1.000
_cell.length_b   1.000
_cell.length_c   1.000
_cell.angle_alpha   90.00
_cell.angle_beta   90.00
_cell.angle_gamma   90.00
#
_symmetry.space_group_name_H-M   'P 1'
#
loop_
_entity.id
_entity.type
_entity.pdbx_description
1 polymer ?
#
loop_
_entity_poly.entity_id
_entity_poly.type
_entity_poly.pdbx_seq_one_letter_code
_entity_poly.pdbx_strand_id
1 'polypeptide(L)'
;MVVSRSVAALLLLLVAGCGSGEPAGPPDVEVEVGPQQLAVRPVQFCLDGEGQRYDNTPPVLEVSPGATISLTVPQSVAERGWAVQVFDEQLEELIGEVDVPAGERSFDEITTDDVVPPAFYLVVVEDKGGDCDEFSGAWPIGFLRAGGDLSGTPSPASPPTAVPGS
;
A
#
# COMPACT_ATOMS: atom_id res chain seq x y z
N MET A 1 -39.15 60.07 21.39
CA MET A 1 -38.76 59.19 22.52
C MET A 1 -39.61 57.93 22.46
N VAL A 2 -39.10 56.86 21.83
CA VAL A 2 -39.52 55.47 22.05
C VAL A 2 -38.31 54.61 21.65
N VAL A 3 -37.87 53.72 22.54
CA VAL A 3 -36.63 52.94 22.45
C VAL A 3 -36.97 51.48 22.17
N SER A 4 -36.06 50.80 21.47
CA SER A 4 -35.79 49.35 21.52
C SER A 4 -36.61 48.37 20.66
N ARG A 5 -35.93 47.65 19.75
CA ARG A 5 -35.46 46.26 19.98
C ARG A 5 -34.81 45.66 18.72
N SER A 6 -33.50 45.49 18.77
CA SER A 6 -32.71 44.60 17.90
C SER A 6 -33.03 43.14 18.20
N VAL A 7 -33.35 42.31 17.20
CA VAL A 7 -33.12 40.83 17.17
C VAL A 7 -33.17 40.41 15.69
N ALA A 8 -32.02 40.34 15.02
CA ALA A 8 -31.24 39.12 14.76
C ALA A 8 -31.76 38.30 13.57
N ALA A 9 -31.20 38.61 12.39
CA ALA A 9 -31.11 37.65 11.30
C ALA A 9 -30.05 36.61 11.67
N LEU A 10 -30.46 35.38 11.96
CA LEU A 10 -29.55 34.22 11.97
C LEU A 10 -30.14 33.15 11.04
N LEU A 11 -29.74 33.21 9.77
CA LEU A 11 -29.71 32.06 8.89
C LEU A 11 -28.52 31.19 9.32
N LEU A 12 -28.76 30.19 10.16
CA LEU A 12 -27.80 29.12 10.41
C LEU A 12 -27.97 28.05 9.32
N LEU A 13 -27.27 28.24 8.20
CA LEU A 13 -26.90 27.17 7.29
C LEU A 13 -25.94 26.25 8.05
N LEU A 14 -26.48 25.23 8.70
CA LEU A 14 -25.72 24.08 9.18
C LEU A 14 -25.26 23.30 7.94
N VAL A 15 -24.14 23.72 7.37
CA VAL A 15 -23.40 22.92 6.42
C VAL A 15 -22.97 21.66 7.17
N ALA A 16 -23.51 20.51 6.77
CA ALA A 16 -22.99 19.22 7.13
C ALA A 16 -21.54 19.16 6.63
N GLY A 17 -20.60 19.51 7.52
CA GLY A 17 -19.19 19.24 7.33
C GLY A 17 -18.99 17.74 7.40
N CYS A 18 -19.21 17.08 6.26
CA CYS A 18 -18.67 15.75 5.99
C CYS A 18 -17.15 15.95 5.97
N GLY A 19 -16.52 15.74 7.13
CA GLY A 19 -15.08 15.75 7.24
C GLY A 19 -14.56 14.63 6.38
N SER A 20 -14.06 14.97 5.20
CA SER A 20 -13.05 14.22 4.48
C SER A 20 -11.78 14.26 5.32
N GLY A 21 -11.81 13.64 6.50
CA GLY A 21 -10.61 13.44 7.29
C GLY A 21 -9.77 12.44 6.52
N GLU A 22 -8.56 12.84 6.14
CA GLU A 22 -7.51 11.89 5.79
C GLU A 22 -7.56 10.72 6.80
N PRO A 23 -7.46 9.47 6.33
CA PRO A 23 -7.43 8.35 7.25
C PRO A 23 -6.28 8.58 8.23
N ALA A 24 -6.58 8.50 9.53
CA ALA A 24 -5.60 8.61 10.61
C ALA A 24 -4.66 7.38 10.70
N GLY A 25 -4.49 6.68 9.58
CA GLY A 25 -3.75 5.44 9.46
C GLY A 25 -2.66 5.57 8.40
N PRO A 26 -1.79 4.57 8.30
CA PRO A 26 -0.74 4.58 7.31
C PRO A 26 -1.36 4.58 5.90
N PRO A 27 -0.73 5.25 4.92
CA PRO A 27 -1.30 5.38 3.60
C PRO A 27 -1.08 4.12 2.76
N ASP A 28 -1.98 3.88 1.81
CA ASP A 28 -1.91 2.73 0.92
C ASP A 28 -1.10 3.06 -0.35
N VAL A 29 -0.50 2.03 -0.96
CA VAL A 29 0.10 2.10 -2.30
C VAL A 29 -0.85 1.44 -3.29
N GLU A 30 -1.17 2.14 -4.38
CA GLU A 30 -2.00 1.59 -5.45
C GLU A 30 -1.12 0.78 -6.41
N VAL A 31 -1.59 -0.42 -6.77
CA VAL A 31 -0.90 -1.33 -7.68
C VAL A 31 -1.85 -1.74 -8.78
N GLU A 32 -1.41 -1.60 -10.02
CA GLU A 32 -2.14 -1.97 -11.22
C GLU A 32 -1.32 -2.93 -12.07
N VAL A 33 -1.89 -4.09 -12.41
CA VAL A 33 -1.27 -5.06 -13.32
C VAL A 33 -2.33 -5.67 -14.24
N GLY A 34 -2.22 -5.36 -15.54
CA GLY A 34 -3.23 -5.75 -16.51
C GLY A 34 -4.62 -5.21 -16.12
N PRO A 35 -5.65 -6.07 -15.94
CA PRO A 35 -6.98 -5.62 -15.52
C PRO A 35 -7.16 -5.51 -14.00
N GLN A 36 -6.13 -5.80 -13.20
CA GLN A 36 -6.21 -5.82 -11.75
C GLN A 36 -5.72 -4.50 -11.17
N GLN A 37 -6.46 -3.95 -10.21
CA GLN A 37 -6.10 -2.74 -9.45
C GLN A 37 -6.40 -3.01 -7.97
N LEU A 38 -5.45 -2.72 -7.08
CA LEU A 38 -5.61 -2.90 -5.63
C LEU A 38 -4.84 -1.86 -4.83
N ALA A 39 -5.32 -1.59 -3.61
CA ALA A 39 -4.62 -0.80 -2.60
C ALA A 39 -3.89 -1.72 -1.61
N VAL A 40 -2.58 -1.52 -1.47
CA VAL A 40 -1.70 -2.29 -0.60
C VAL A 40 -1.48 -1.52 0.70
N ARG A 41 -1.69 -2.18 1.83
CA ARG A 41 -1.35 -1.63 3.15
C ARG A 41 0.11 -1.91 3.49
N PRO A 42 0.80 -0.99 4.18
CA PRO A 42 2.16 -1.24 4.62
C PRO A 42 2.20 -2.26 5.75
N VAL A 43 3.25 -3.07 5.78
CA VAL A 43 3.57 -3.94 6.93
C VAL A 43 4.35 -3.19 8.01
N GLN A 44 4.97 -2.07 7.65
CA GLN A 44 5.57 -1.12 8.58
C GLN A 44 5.47 0.30 8.03
N PHE A 45 5.29 1.29 8.91
CA PHE A 45 5.21 2.69 8.53
C PHE A 45 5.57 3.62 9.70
N CYS A 46 6.24 4.74 9.40
CA CYS A 46 6.47 5.82 10.35
C CYS A 46 5.21 6.70 10.42
N LEU A 47 4.40 6.55 11.46
CA LEU A 47 3.20 7.36 11.65
C LEU A 47 3.43 8.32 12.82
N ASP A 48 3.33 9.62 12.56
CA ASP A 48 3.49 10.68 13.56
C ASP A 48 4.83 10.63 14.34
N GLY A 49 5.91 10.22 13.68
CA GLY A 49 7.25 10.08 14.30
C GLY A 49 7.42 8.80 15.13
N GLU A 50 6.44 7.90 15.11
CA GLU A 50 6.51 6.61 15.76
C GLU A 50 6.49 5.48 14.72
N GLY A 51 7.56 4.67 14.71
CA GLY A 51 7.64 3.49 13.85
C GLY A 51 6.69 2.39 14.30
N GLN A 52 5.74 2.02 13.43
CA GLN A 52 4.75 0.98 13.70
C GLN A 52 4.92 -0.21 12.75
N ARG A 53 4.66 -1.42 13.27
CA ARG A 53 4.54 -2.65 12.47
C ARG A 53 3.10 -3.11 12.51
N TYR A 54 2.60 -3.54 11.36
CA TYR A 54 1.24 -4.00 11.17
C TYR A 54 1.23 -5.50 10.90
N ASP A 55 0.28 -6.19 11.52
CA ASP A 55 0.03 -7.60 11.26
C ASP A 55 -0.95 -7.70 10.08
N ASN A 56 -0.41 -7.74 8.87
CA ASN A 56 -1.20 -7.97 7.65
C ASN A 56 -0.46 -8.88 6.68
N THR A 57 -1.22 -9.76 6.02
CA THR A 57 -0.72 -10.58 4.93
C THR A 57 -0.58 -9.73 3.66
N PRO A 58 0.59 -9.72 2.99
CA PRO A 58 0.76 -9.08 1.70
C PRO A 58 -0.21 -9.65 0.67
N PRO A 59 -0.83 -8.83 -0.19
CA PRO A 59 -1.65 -9.34 -1.29
C PRO A 59 -0.77 -10.08 -2.30
N VAL A 60 -1.32 -11.13 -2.90
CA VAL A 60 -0.69 -11.92 -3.97
C VAL A 60 -1.51 -11.77 -5.24
N LEU A 61 -0.84 -11.38 -6.33
CA LEU A 61 -1.43 -11.20 -7.64
C LEU A 61 -0.99 -12.30 -8.60
N GLU A 62 -1.97 -12.99 -9.19
CA GLU A 62 -1.72 -13.86 -10.35
C GLU A 62 -1.58 -13.00 -11.60
N VAL A 63 -0.44 -13.13 -12.29
CA VAL A 63 -0.09 -12.24 -13.40
C VAL A 63 0.32 -13.01 -14.64
N SER A 64 -0.03 -12.43 -15.79
CA SER A 64 0.44 -12.94 -17.08
C SER A 64 1.89 -12.53 -17.33
N PRO A 65 2.67 -13.33 -18.07
CA PRO A 65 3.98 -12.92 -18.58
C PRO A 65 3.89 -11.63 -19.39
N GLY A 66 4.87 -10.75 -19.23
CA GLY A 66 5.00 -9.48 -19.94
C GLY A 66 3.97 -8.41 -19.55
N ALA A 67 3.25 -8.59 -18.44
CA ALA A 67 2.33 -7.59 -17.94
C ALA A 67 3.12 -6.42 -17.30
N THR A 68 2.77 -5.20 -17.67
CA THR A 68 3.31 -3.98 -17.02
C THR A 68 2.76 -3.87 -15.61
N ILE A 69 3.64 -3.55 -14.66
CA ILE A 69 3.30 -3.29 -13.27
C ILE A 69 3.37 -1.78 -13.06
N SER A 70 2.25 -1.17 -12.69
CA SER A 70 2.18 0.25 -12.36
C SER A 70 1.95 0.41 -10.85
N LEU A 71 2.82 1.19 -10.23
CA LEU A 71 2.82 1.49 -8.79
C LEU A 71 2.53 2.98 -8.62
N THR A 72 1.56 3.33 -7.79
CA THR A 72 1.28 4.72 -7.43
C THR A 72 1.35 4.90 -5.92
N VAL A 73 2.30 5.72 -5.48
CA VAL A 73 2.46 6.04 -4.06
C VAL A 73 1.73 7.33 -3.69
N PRO A 74 1.35 7.48 -2.40
CA PRO A 74 0.87 8.73 -1.84
C PRO A 74 1.89 9.86 -2.05
N GLN A 75 1.40 11.09 -2.19
CA GLN A 75 2.27 12.26 -2.40
C GLN A 75 3.31 12.43 -1.27
N SER A 76 2.93 12.17 -0.03
CA SER A 76 3.84 12.26 1.13
C SER A 76 5.02 11.28 1.05
N VAL A 77 4.81 10.11 0.44
CA VAL A 77 5.87 9.11 0.20
C VAL A 77 6.77 9.57 -0.95
N ALA A 78 6.17 10.00 -2.07
CA ALA A 78 6.91 10.51 -3.22
C ALA A 78 7.84 11.68 -2.88
N GLU A 79 7.37 12.63 -2.06
CA GLU A 79 8.16 13.79 -1.63
C GLU A 79 9.36 13.43 -0.77
N ARG A 80 9.25 12.33 0.01
CA ARG A 80 10.36 11.82 0.83
C ARG A 80 11.34 10.97 0.02
N GLY A 81 10.91 10.45 -1.13
CA GLY A 81 11.67 9.52 -1.95
C GLY A 81 11.27 8.08 -1.65
N TRP A 82 11.38 7.23 -2.66
CA TRP A 82 11.05 5.82 -2.54
C TRP A 82 11.75 5.00 -3.62
N ALA A 83 11.92 3.72 -3.32
CA ALA A 83 12.51 2.74 -4.20
C ALA A 83 11.64 1.49 -4.27
N VAL A 84 11.91 0.71 -5.30
CA VAL A 84 11.23 -0.55 -5.58
C VAL A 84 12.25 -1.67 -5.46
N GLN A 85 12.07 -2.55 -4.46
CA GLN A 85 12.94 -3.69 -4.23
C GLN A 85 12.25 -4.99 -4.67
N VAL A 86 12.95 -5.81 -5.44
CA VAL A 86 12.48 -7.11 -5.91
C VAL A 86 13.16 -8.19 -5.07
N PHE A 87 12.36 -9.02 -4.42
CA PHE A 87 12.80 -10.15 -3.62
C PHE A 87 12.36 -11.47 -4.23
N ASP A 88 13.01 -12.55 -3.79
CA ASP A 88 12.56 -13.92 -4.05
C ASP A 88 11.15 -14.23 -3.48
N GLU A 89 10.67 -15.45 -3.72
CA GLU A 89 9.41 -15.98 -3.23
C GLU A 89 9.28 -16.09 -1.70
N GLN A 90 10.36 -15.87 -0.94
CA GLN A 90 10.42 -15.98 0.52
C GLN A 90 10.68 -14.64 1.22
N LEU A 91 10.85 -13.53 0.48
CA LEU A 91 11.32 -12.24 1.01
C LEU A 91 12.70 -12.34 1.68
N GLU A 92 13.57 -13.25 1.24
CA GLU A 92 14.89 -13.48 1.83
C GLU A 92 16.03 -12.86 0.99
N GLU A 93 16.06 -13.12 -0.31
CA GLU A 93 17.09 -12.61 -1.22
C GLU A 93 16.61 -11.39 -2.02
N LEU A 94 17.36 -10.28 -1.99
CA LEU A 94 17.16 -9.12 -2.85
C LEU A 94 17.72 -9.42 -4.24
N ILE A 95 16.83 -9.53 -5.23
CA ILE A 95 17.15 -9.82 -6.63
C ILE A 95 17.50 -8.53 -7.39
N GLY A 96 16.85 -7.42 -7.05
CA GLY A 96 17.07 -6.14 -7.71
C GLY A 96 16.45 -4.97 -6.97
N GLU A 97 16.89 -3.77 -7.31
CA GLU A 97 16.38 -2.52 -6.75
C GLU A 97 16.30 -1.48 -7.87
N VAL A 98 15.25 -0.68 -7.85
CA VAL A 98 15.05 0.44 -8.76
C VAL A 98 14.70 1.68 -7.94
N ASP A 99 15.57 2.69 -8.01
CA ASP A 99 15.32 3.99 -7.42
C ASP A 99 14.31 4.76 -8.27
N VAL A 100 13.28 5.32 -7.63
CA VAL A 100 12.33 6.20 -8.29
C VAL A 100 12.74 7.66 -8.03
N PRO A 101 12.80 8.53 -9.06
CA PRO A 101 13.13 9.93 -8.85
C PRO A 101 12.26 10.60 -7.78
N ALA A 102 12.88 11.34 -6.87
CA ALA A 102 12.16 12.03 -5.80
C ALA A 102 11.08 12.98 -6.35
N GLY A 103 9.90 12.93 -5.73
CA GLY A 103 8.70 13.66 -6.16
C GLY A 103 7.85 12.94 -7.20
N GLU A 104 8.36 11.86 -7.81
CA GLU A 104 7.60 11.03 -8.74
C GLU A 104 6.65 10.12 -7.95
N ARG A 105 5.37 10.13 -8.32
CA ARG A 105 4.33 9.36 -7.60
C ARG A 105 4.02 8.03 -8.27
N SER A 106 4.27 7.93 -9.56
CA SER A 106 3.92 6.78 -10.39
C SER A 106 5.18 6.15 -10.96
N PHE A 107 5.21 4.82 -11.00
CA PHE A 107 6.28 4.06 -11.61
C PHE A 107 5.70 2.88 -12.38
N ASP A 108 6.00 2.79 -13.68
CA ASP A 108 5.48 1.75 -14.59
C ASP A 108 6.55 1.07 -15.44
N GLU A 109 7.82 1.19 -15.06
CA GLU A 109 8.95 0.68 -15.88
C GLU A 109 9.28 -0.81 -15.68
N ILE A 110 8.63 -1.50 -14.73
CA ILE A 110 8.83 -2.95 -14.50
C ILE A 110 7.73 -3.76 -15.17
N THR A 111 8.14 -4.83 -15.85
CA THR A 111 7.24 -5.88 -16.35
C THR A 111 7.44 -7.18 -15.59
N THR A 112 6.43 -8.05 -15.61
CA THR A 112 6.51 -9.37 -14.97
C THR A 112 7.55 -10.32 -15.58
N ASP A 113 8.12 -10.00 -16.75
CA ASP A 113 9.18 -10.77 -17.38
C ASP A 113 10.59 -10.31 -16.99
N ASP A 114 10.73 -9.12 -16.40
CA ASP A 114 12.02 -8.60 -15.94
C ASP A 114 12.55 -9.36 -14.71
N VAL A 115 11.66 -10.09 -14.03
CA VAL A 115 11.99 -10.90 -12.86
C VAL A 115 12.09 -12.38 -13.27
N VAL A 116 13.22 -13.02 -12.96
CA VAL A 116 13.51 -14.39 -13.41
C VAL A 116 12.63 -15.44 -12.71
N PRO A 117 12.47 -15.44 -11.37
CA PRO A 117 11.59 -16.39 -10.69
C PRO A 117 10.13 -16.27 -11.14
N PRO A 118 9.38 -17.38 -11.24
CA PRO A 118 7.96 -17.34 -11.55
C PRO A 118 7.11 -16.85 -10.36
N ALA A 119 7.68 -16.83 -9.15
CA ALA A 119 7.08 -16.26 -7.96
C ALA A 119 8.09 -15.29 -7.31
N PHE A 120 7.66 -14.08 -6.97
CA PHE A 120 8.54 -13.06 -6.41
C PHE A 120 7.74 -12.04 -5.61
N TYR A 121 8.42 -11.29 -4.75
CA TYR A 121 7.84 -10.13 -4.08
C TYR A 121 8.42 -8.84 -4.62
N LEU A 122 7.57 -7.84 -4.75
CA LEU A 122 7.93 -6.46 -5.02
C LEU A 122 7.60 -5.67 -3.75
N VAL A 123 8.59 -5.00 -3.19
CA VAL A 123 8.46 -4.21 -1.97
C VAL A 123 8.71 -2.76 -2.33
N VAL A 124 7.66 -1.95 -2.23
CA VAL A 124 7.84 -0.51 -2.26
C VAL A 124 8.40 -0.10 -0.91
N VAL A 125 9.51 0.63 -0.92
CA VAL A 125 10.20 1.09 0.30
C VAL A 125 10.30 2.60 0.23
N GLU A 126 9.84 3.27 1.27
CA GLU A 126 10.06 4.71 1.44
C GLU A 126 11.49 4.97 1.90
N ASP A 127 12.09 6.05 1.43
CA ASP A 127 13.42 6.49 1.87
C ASP A 127 13.44 6.73 3.38
N LYS A 128 14.55 6.32 4.01
CA LYS A 128 14.77 6.55 5.44
C LYS A 128 15.01 8.02 5.72
N GLY A 129 14.51 8.50 6.87
CA GLY A 129 14.78 9.85 7.37
C GLY A 129 13.57 10.47 8.07
N GLY A 130 13.69 11.75 8.41
CA GLY A 130 12.64 12.48 9.11
C GLY A 130 12.53 12.10 10.59
N ASP A 131 11.31 12.05 11.11
CA ASP A 131 11.03 11.91 12.54
C ASP A 131 11.29 10.49 13.10
N CYS A 132 11.49 9.48 12.24
CA CYS A 132 11.70 8.08 12.63
C CYS A 132 13.11 7.53 12.33
N ASP A 133 14.10 8.39 12.10
CA ASP A 133 15.50 8.03 11.82
C ASP A 133 15.64 7.00 10.68
N GLU A 134 15.99 5.75 11.00
CA GLU A 134 16.19 4.67 10.03
C GLU A 134 14.92 3.86 9.70
N PHE A 135 13.80 4.16 10.36
CA PHE A 135 12.56 3.44 10.17
C PHE A 135 11.71 4.10 9.07
N SER A 136 11.36 3.33 8.04
CA SER A 136 10.57 3.82 6.90
C SER A 136 9.41 2.89 6.54
N GLY A 137 8.56 3.35 5.62
CA GLY A 137 7.43 2.59 5.09
C GLY A 137 7.83 1.42 4.20
N ALA A 138 7.13 0.29 4.31
CA ALA A 138 7.30 -0.84 3.39
C ALA A 138 5.95 -1.47 3.01
N TRP A 139 5.71 -1.63 1.71
CA TRP A 139 4.50 -2.22 1.13
C TRP A 139 4.89 -3.41 0.26
N PRO A 140 4.88 -4.65 0.80
CA PRO A 140 5.13 -5.85 0.03
C PRO A 140 3.92 -6.27 -0.81
N ILE A 141 4.17 -6.70 -2.04
CA ILE A 141 3.20 -7.28 -2.98
C ILE A 141 3.79 -8.55 -3.57
N GLY A 142 3.06 -9.67 -3.45
CA GLY A 142 3.44 -10.92 -4.08
C GLY A 142 2.95 -11.00 -5.51
N PHE A 143 3.78 -11.54 -6.39
CA PHE A 143 3.47 -11.78 -7.80
C PHE A 143 3.67 -13.25 -8.13
N LEU A 144 2.68 -13.83 -8.80
CA LEU A 144 2.65 -15.23 -9.18
C LEU A 144 2.39 -15.37 -10.67
N ARG A 145 3.39 -15.81 -11.43
CA ARG A 145 3.24 -16.22 -12.84
C ARG A 145 2.86 -17.70 -12.91
N ALA A 146 2.32 -18.10 -14.07
CA ALA A 146 2.00 -19.49 -14.35
C ALA A 146 3.23 -20.40 -14.11
N GLY A 147 3.10 -21.35 -13.17
CA GLY A 147 4.17 -22.27 -12.78
C GLY A 147 5.00 -21.85 -11.55
N GLY A 148 4.70 -20.70 -10.94
CA GLY A 148 5.27 -20.29 -9.65
C GLY A 148 4.46 -20.77 -8.46
N ASP A 149 5.04 -20.71 -7.27
CA ASP A 149 4.40 -21.06 -6.01
C ASP A 149 4.95 -20.18 -4.87
N LEU A 150 4.06 -19.54 -4.09
CA LEU A 150 4.42 -18.73 -2.91
C LEU A 150 4.10 -19.47 -1.58
N SER A 151 3.97 -20.81 -1.59
CA SER A 151 3.47 -21.62 -0.46
C SER A 151 4.36 -21.64 0.78
N GLY A 152 5.42 -20.82 0.84
CA GLY A 152 6.09 -20.45 2.08
C GLY A 152 5.23 -19.59 3.02
N THR A 153 4.20 -18.90 2.50
CA THR A 153 3.24 -18.15 3.34
C THR A 153 2.05 -19.05 3.70
N PRO A 154 1.73 -19.29 4.98
CA PRO A 154 0.60 -20.12 5.35
C PRO A 154 -0.70 -19.47 4.88
N SER A 155 -1.31 -20.06 3.86
CA SER A 155 -2.69 -19.80 3.47
C SER A 155 -3.59 -20.02 4.70
N PRO A 156 -4.52 -19.11 5.05
CA PRO A 156 -5.45 -19.35 6.14
C PRO A 156 -6.27 -20.59 5.78
N ALA A 157 -5.97 -21.70 6.46
CA ALA A 157 -6.71 -22.93 6.31
C ALA A 157 -8.19 -22.62 6.51
N SER A 158 -9.00 -22.84 5.47
CA SER A 158 -10.44 -22.79 5.61
C SER A 158 -10.84 -23.71 6.77
N PRO A 159 -11.70 -23.26 7.71
CA PRO A 159 -12.11 -24.11 8.81
C PRO A 159 -12.75 -25.39 8.24
N PRO A 160 -12.42 -26.59 8.78
CA PRO A 160 -13.01 -27.81 8.28
C PRO A 160 -14.53 -27.75 8.46
N THR A 161 -15.26 -27.87 7.35
CA THR A 161 -16.72 -28.04 7.36
C THR A 161 -17.05 -29.26 8.20
N ALA A 162 -17.58 -29.04 9.41
CA ALA A 162 -18.08 -30.10 10.26
C ALA A 162 -19.26 -30.78 9.53
N VAL A 163 -19.07 -32.05 9.17
CA VAL A 163 -20.15 -32.93 8.72
C VAL A 163 -21.03 -33.28 9.93
N PRO A 164 -22.33 -32.93 9.95
CA PRO A 164 -23.22 -33.40 10.99
C PRO A 164 -23.49 -34.89 10.77
N GLY A 165 -23.09 -35.70 11.75
CA GLY A 165 -23.31 -37.14 11.80
C GLY A 165 -24.77 -37.51 12.06
N SER A 166 -25.16 -38.66 11.48
CA SER A 166 -26.45 -39.35 11.52
C SER A 166 -26.90 -39.81 12.91
#